data_AF-A0A840P4S1-F1
#
_entry.id   AF-A0A840P4S1-F1
#
_cell.length_a   1.000
_cell.length_b   1.000
_cell.length_c   1.000
_cell.angle_alpha   90.00
_cell.angle_beta   90.00
_cell.angle_gamma   90.00
#
_symmetry.space_group_name_H-M   'P 1'
#
loop_
_entity.id
_entity.type
_entity.pdbx_description
1 polymer ?
#
loop_
_entity_poly.entity_id
_entity_poly.type
_entity_poly.pdbx_seq_one_letter_code
_entity_poly.pdbx_strand_id
1 'polypeptide(L)'
;MTEATAIAMAQADEPPPRPLTHDLFRDVLDALSVRLSTVNIVSLRDGIFFADLIFSNGVEVSARPSDSIALALRTGARIFASEEVMQEAGVTIPDDQEDEVEKFREFLDTISPEDFGRAG
;
A
#
# COMPACT_ATOMS: atom_id res chain seq x y z
N MET A 1 -0.92 9.83 -12.66
CA MET A 1 -0.83 8.46 -12.11
C MET A 1 -1.84 8.36 -10.98
N THR A 2 -2.60 7.27 -10.92
CA THR A 2 -3.51 7.04 -9.79
C THR A 2 -2.72 6.52 -8.60
N GLU A 3 -3.23 6.72 -7.39
CA GLU A 3 -2.56 6.33 -6.16
C GLU A 3 -2.34 4.81 -6.09
N ALA A 4 -3.31 4.03 -6.57
CA ALA A 4 -3.21 2.57 -6.65
C ALA A 4 -2.04 2.12 -7.55
N THR A 5 -1.84 2.78 -8.70
CA THR A 5 -0.69 2.48 -9.57
C THR A 5 0.62 2.85 -8.89
N ALA A 6 0.68 3.96 -8.14
CA ALA A 6 1.90 4.36 -7.43
C ALA A 6 2.30 3.37 -6.33
N ILE A 7 1.32 2.75 -5.66
CA ILE A 7 1.52 1.68 -4.68
C ILE A 7 2.01 0.41 -5.38
N ALA A 8 1.29 -0.06 -6.41
CA ALA A 8 1.63 -1.28 -7.12
C ALA A 8 3.06 -1.25 -7.70
N MET A 9 3.46 -0.11 -8.28
CA MET A 9 4.84 0.06 -8.79
C MET A 9 5.89 -0.03 -7.68
N ALA A 10 5.63 0.54 -6.51
CA ALA A 10 6.57 0.43 -5.39
C ALA A 10 6.66 -0.99 -4.83
N GLN A 11 5.55 -1.73 -4.83
CA GLN A 11 5.55 -3.14 -4.42
C GLN A 11 6.29 -4.04 -5.40
N ALA A 12 6.27 -3.70 -6.69
CA ALA A 12 6.99 -4.43 -7.73
C ALA A 12 8.52 -4.22 -7.68
N ASP A 13 9.01 -3.27 -6.87
CA ASP A 13 10.42 -2.88 -6.76
C ASP A 13 11.08 -2.54 -8.12
N GLU A 14 10.28 -2.09 -9.08
CA GLU A 14 10.73 -1.70 -10.41
C GLU A 14 10.87 -0.17 -10.48
N PRO A 15 12.10 0.38 -10.50
CA PRO A 15 12.28 1.82 -10.52
C PRO A 15 11.91 2.41 -11.88
N PRO A 16 11.16 3.53 -11.93
CA PRO A 16 10.84 4.21 -13.17
C PRO A 16 12.09 4.86 -13.79
N PRO A 17 12.11 5.11 -15.11
CA PRO A 17 13.25 5.74 -15.79
C PRO A 17 13.58 7.15 -15.29
N ARG A 18 12.62 7.82 -14.65
CA ARG A 18 12.78 9.10 -13.95
C ARG A 18 11.95 9.06 -12.66
N PRO A 19 12.40 9.73 -11.58
CA PRO A 19 11.64 9.79 -10.33
C PRO A 19 10.23 10.31 -10.56
N LEU A 20 9.24 9.58 -10.05
CA LEU A 20 7.85 10.02 -9.99
C LEU A 20 7.62 10.84 -8.71
N THR A 21 6.40 11.28 -8.47
CA THR A 21 6.10 12.19 -7.35
C THR A 21 6.54 11.65 -5.99
N HIS A 22 6.22 10.39 -5.67
CA HIS A 22 6.61 9.80 -4.38
C HIS A 22 8.10 9.48 -4.29
N ASP A 23 8.76 9.19 -5.43
CA ASP A 23 10.22 9.02 -5.49
C ASP A 23 10.92 10.36 -5.24
N LEU A 24 10.47 11.42 -5.93
CA LEU A 24 10.95 12.78 -5.73
C LEU A 24 10.76 13.23 -4.27
N PHE A 25 9.63 12.87 -3.65
CA PHE A 25 9.40 13.22 -2.25
C PHE A 25 10.41 12.55 -1.33
N ARG A 26 10.69 11.24 -1.50
CA ARG A 26 11.76 10.54 -0.78
C ARG A 26 13.11 11.22 -1.00
N ASP A 27 13.46 11.53 -2.26
CA ASP A 27 14.75 12.14 -2.58
C ASP A 27 14.89 13.54 -1.95
N VAL A 28 13.79 14.31 -1.85
CA VAL A 28 13.76 15.60 -1.15
C VAL A 28 13.94 15.41 0.36
N LEU A 29 13.29 14.43 0.97
CA LEU A 29 13.49 14.10 2.39
C LEU A 29 14.96 13.74 2.67
N ASP A 30 15.56 12.91 1.82
CA ASP A 30 16.97 12.53 1.92
C ASP A 30 17.90 13.73 1.78
N ALA A 31 17.65 14.61 0.80
CA ALA A 31 18.41 15.84 0.60
C ALA A 31 18.31 16.80 1.80
N LEU A 32 17.18 16.80 2.49
CA LEU A 32 16.95 17.57 3.71
C LEU A 32 17.42 16.85 4.98
N SER A 33 17.98 15.64 4.86
CA SER A 33 18.39 14.79 5.99
C SER A 33 17.27 14.52 7.00
N VAL A 34 16.03 14.42 6.51
CA VAL A 34 14.83 14.08 7.29
C VAL A 34 14.34 12.71 6.84
N ARG A 35 14.03 11.80 7.77
CA ARG A 35 13.46 10.49 7.42
C ARG A 35 11.98 10.45 7.75
N LEU A 36 11.18 9.88 6.85
CA LEU A 36 9.85 9.40 7.22
C LEU A 36 10.04 8.17 8.12
N SER A 37 9.69 8.29 9.40
CA SER A 37 9.94 7.25 10.39
C SER A 37 8.77 6.26 10.48
N THR A 38 7.56 6.81 10.44
CA THR A 38 6.33 6.05 10.64
C THR A 38 5.18 6.66 9.85
N VAL A 39 4.27 5.82 9.38
CA VAL A 39 2.94 6.18 8.89
C VAL A 39 1.91 5.62 9.87
N ASN A 40 1.01 6.47 10.37
CA ASN A 40 -0.08 6.06 11.25
C ASN A 40 -1.41 6.26 10.54
N ILE A 41 -2.21 5.21 10.37
CA ILE A 41 -3.61 5.32 9.95
C ILE A 41 -4.44 5.54 11.22
N VAL A 42 -4.90 6.77 11.43
CA VAL A 42 -5.34 7.24 12.76
C VAL A 42 -6.83 7.20 12.98
N SER A 43 -7.65 7.38 11.94
CA SER A 43 -9.12 7.38 12.11
C SER A 43 -9.86 7.07 10.82
N LEU A 44 -11.10 6.59 10.98
CA LEU A 44 -12.13 6.49 9.94
C LEU A 44 -13.29 7.39 10.35
N ARG A 45 -13.70 8.31 9.46
CA ARG A 45 -14.83 9.22 9.72
C ARG A 45 -15.64 9.36 8.44
N ASP A 46 -16.94 9.10 8.52
CA ASP A 46 -17.85 9.15 7.37
C ASP A 46 -17.34 8.33 6.16
N GLY A 47 -16.73 7.16 6.44
CA GLY A 47 -16.14 6.30 5.41
C GLY A 47 -14.81 6.79 4.82
N ILE A 48 -14.24 7.88 5.36
CA ILE A 48 -12.97 8.46 4.93
C ILE A 48 -11.88 8.15 5.96
N PHE A 49 -10.82 7.48 5.51
CA PHE A 49 -9.65 7.20 6.33
C PHE A 49 -8.67 8.38 6.34
N PHE A 50 -8.03 8.59 7.49
CA PHE A 50 -7.00 9.61 7.71
C PHE A 50 -5.70 8.96 8.14
N ALA A 51 -4.58 9.53 7.71
CA ALA A 51 -3.26 9.09 8.12
C ALA A 51 -2.35 10.28 8.45
N ASP A 52 -1.34 10.01 9.28
CA ASP A 52 -0.31 10.97 9.64
C ASP A 52 1.07 10.42 9.29
N LEU A 53 1.89 11.27 8.67
CA LEU A 53 3.30 11.03 8.39
C LEU A 53 4.12 11.54 9.57
N ILE A 54 4.87 10.65 10.23
CA ILE A 54 5.72 10.99 11.37
C ILE A 54 7.18 11.02 10.92
N PHE A 55 7.79 12.20 10.95
CA PHE A 55 9.16 12.42 10.52
C PHE A 55 10.15 12.31 11.69
N SER A 56 11.42 12.01 11.37
CA SER A 56 12.48 11.79 12.36
C SER A 56 12.85 13.01 13.20
N ASN A 57 12.44 14.20 12.76
CA ASN A 57 12.60 15.46 13.49
C ASN A 57 11.39 15.78 14.39
N GLY A 58 10.43 14.85 14.53
CA GLY A 58 9.23 15.02 15.34
C GLY A 58 8.11 15.80 14.66
N VAL A 59 8.29 16.22 13.40
CA VAL A 59 7.21 16.85 12.62
C VAL A 59 6.19 15.79 12.23
N GLU A 60 4.92 16.18 12.29
CA GLU A 60 3.78 15.38 11.89
C GLU A 60 3.01 16.11 10.77
N VAL A 61 2.61 15.36 9.75
CA VAL A 61 1.85 15.91 8.62
C VAL A 61 0.68 14.99 8.30
N SER A 62 -0.53 15.56 8.34
CA SER A 62 -1.73 14.86 7.91
C SER A 62 -1.72 14.61 6.41
N ALA A 63 -2.07 13.39 6.03
CA ALA A 63 -2.06 12.90 4.66
C ALA A 63 -3.19 11.91 4.41
N ARG A 64 -3.45 11.64 3.12
CA ARG A 64 -4.31 10.51 2.74
C ARG A 64 -3.56 9.21 2.98
N PRO A 65 -4.25 8.13 3.40
CA PRO A 65 -3.60 6.83 3.60
C PRO A 65 -2.91 6.29 2.35
N SER A 66 -3.49 6.51 1.16
CA SER A 66 -2.91 6.04 -0.10
C SER A 66 -1.55 6.67 -0.40
N ASP A 67 -1.41 7.99 -0.22
CA ASP A 67 -0.13 8.68 -0.36
C ASP A 67 0.88 8.22 0.70
N SER A 68 0.40 8.00 1.91
CA SER A 68 1.23 7.57 3.04
C SER A 68 1.80 6.18 2.83
N ILE A 69 0.98 5.23 2.37
CA ILE A 69 1.41 3.87 2.01
C ILE A 69 2.42 3.91 0.86
N ALA A 70 2.15 4.71 -0.19
CA ALA A 70 3.07 4.84 -1.32
C ALA A 70 4.45 5.40 -0.91
N LEU A 71 4.51 6.30 0.07
CA LEU A 71 5.76 6.81 0.64
C LEU A 71 6.43 5.78 1.55
N ALA A 72 5.68 5.09 2.41
CA ALA A 72 6.21 4.08 3.30
C ALA A 72 6.92 2.96 2.54
N LEU A 73 6.33 2.47 1.45
CA LEU A 73 6.93 1.45 0.59
C LEU A 73 8.28 1.90 -0.02
N ARG A 74 8.43 3.19 -0.34
CA ARG A 74 9.66 3.74 -0.93
C ARG A 74 10.73 4.13 0.09
N THR A 75 10.32 4.46 1.31
CA THR A 75 11.20 4.95 2.39
C THR A 75 11.55 3.86 3.40
N GLY A 76 10.84 2.73 3.38
CA GLY A 76 10.93 1.69 4.40
C GLY A 76 10.29 2.10 5.74
N ALA A 77 9.48 3.16 5.77
CA ALA A 77 8.79 3.58 6.99
C ALA A 77 7.79 2.51 7.45
N ARG A 78 7.68 2.31 8.76
CA ARG A 78 6.72 1.36 9.33
C ARG A 78 5.31 1.94 9.22
N ILE A 79 4.35 1.09 8.89
CA ILE A 79 2.92 1.44 8.83
C ILE A 79 2.24 0.86 10.07
N PHE A 80 1.51 1.69 10.79
CA PHE A 80 0.63 1.28 11.88
C PHE A 80 -0.80 1.75 11.59
N ALA A 81 -1.76 1.07 12.18
CA ALA A 81 -3.15 1.51 12.25
C ALA A 81 -3.55 1.61 13.72
N SER A 82 -4.39 2.60 14.06
CA SER A 82 -4.96 2.70 15.39
C SER A 82 -5.87 1.51 15.67
N GLU A 83 -5.97 1.12 16.94
CA GLU A 83 -6.85 0.04 17.34
C GLU A 83 -8.30 0.31 16.97
N GLU A 84 -8.75 1.57 17.11
CA GLU A 84 -10.09 2.01 16.71
C GLU A 84 -10.36 1.76 15.21
N VAL A 85 -9.41 2.11 14.34
CA VAL A 85 -9.52 1.83 12.89
C VAL A 85 -9.57 0.33 12.63
N MET A 86 -8.76 -0.46 13.32
CA MET A 86 -8.76 -1.92 13.16
C MET A 86 -10.06 -2.56 13.65
N GLN A 87 -10.66 -2.04 14.71
CA GLN A 87 -11.95 -2.52 15.21
C GLN A 87 -13.11 -2.16 14.26
N GLU A 88 -13.07 -0.96 13.66
CA GLU A 88 -14.14 -0.47 12.79
C GLU A 88 -14.09 -1.08 11.37
N ALA A 89 -12.88 -1.21 10.80
CA ALA A 89 -12.71 -1.56 9.39
C ALA A 89 -11.78 -2.77 9.14
N GLY A 90 -11.21 -3.35 10.20
CA GLY A 90 -10.38 -4.54 10.07
C GLY A 90 -11.21 -5.73 9.57
N VAL A 91 -10.68 -6.45 8.59
CA VAL A 91 -11.26 -7.70 8.10
C VAL A 91 -10.35 -8.83 8.53
N THR A 92 -10.90 -9.83 9.21
CA THR A 92 -10.19 -11.08 9.45
C THR A 92 -10.23 -11.89 8.17
N ILE A 93 -9.07 -12.23 7.62
CA ILE A 93 -8.96 -13.15 6.49
C ILE A 93 -8.87 -14.55 7.12
N PRO A 94 -9.87 -15.43 6.89
CA PRO A 94 -9.80 -16.82 7.32
C PRO A 94 -8.65 -17.55 6.61
N ASP A 95 -7.92 -18.40 7.32
CA ASP A 95 -6.75 -19.12 6.79
C ASP A 95 -7.09 -19.99 5.55
N ASP A 96 -8.34 -20.42 5.39
CA ASP A 96 -8.81 -21.22 4.26
C ASP A 96 -9.05 -20.40 2.97
N GLN A 97 -9.13 -19.06 3.04
CA GLN A 97 -9.26 -18.20 1.85
C GLN A 97 -7.92 -17.93 1.14
N GLU A 98 -6.79 -17.96 1.86
CA GLU A 98 -5.47 -17.88 1.22
C GLU A 98 -5.24 -19.10 0.33
N ASP A 99 -5.61 -20.28 0.81
CA ASP A 99 -5.60 -21.53 0.06
C ASP A 99 -6.48 -21.45 -1.20
N GLU A 100 -7.67 -20.82 -1.14
CA GLU A 100 -8.54 -20.69 -2.31
C GLU A 100 -7.99 -19.72 -3.36
N VAL A 101 -7.38 -18.61 -2.95
CA VAL A 101 -6.76 -17.64 -3.87
C VAL A 101 -5.52 -18.25 -4.53
N GLU A 102 -4.73 -19.02 -3.79
CA GLU A 102 -3.57 -19.74 -4.32
C GLU A 102 -4.00 -20.85 -5.29
N LYS A 103 -4.98 -21.68 -4.92
CA LYS A 103 -5.57 -22.69 -5.82
C LYS A 103 -6.19 -22.07 -7.07
N PHE A 104 -6.82 -20.91 -6.96
CA PHE A 104 -7.38 -20.20 -8.11
C PHE A 104 -6.28 -19.68 -9.04
N ARG A 105 -5.16 -19.17 -8.51
CA ARG A 105 -3.99 -18.78 -9.30
C ARG A 105 -3.35 -19.99 -10.00
N GLU A 106 -3.13 -21.08 -9.29
CA GLU A 106 -2.61 -22.32 -9.88
C GLU A 106 -3.53 -22.87 -10.97
N PHE A 107 -4.85 -22.82 -10.76
CA PHE A 107 -5.84 -23.18 -11.77
C PHE A 107 -5.73 -22.32 -13.03
N LEU A 108 -5.61 -20.99 -12.88
CA LEU A 108 -5.44 -20.07 -14.01
C LEU A 108 -4.15 -20.30 -14.80
N ASP A 109 -3.06 -20.67 -14.12
CA ASP A 109 -1.79 -20.98 -14.77
C ASP A 109 -1.83 -22.31 -15.56
N THR A 110 -2.76 -23.21 -15.21
CA THR A 110 -2.90 -24.53 -15.84
C THR A 110 -3.94 -24.56 -16.96
N ILE A 111 -4.80 -23.54 -17.05
CA ILE A 111 -5.91 -23.45 -17.99
C ILE A 111 -5.54 -22.52 -19.15
N SER A 112 -5.80 -22.95 -20.38
CA SER A 112 -5.64 -22.12 -21.57
C SER A 112 -6.95 -21.41 -21.94
N PRO A 113 -6.92 -20.27 -22.65
CA PRO A 113 -8.14 -19.58 -23.11
C PRO A 113 -9.11 -20.47 -23.92
N GLU A 114 -8.59 -21.53 -24.56
CA GLU A 114 -9.38 -22.46 -25.39
C GLU A 114 -10.23 -23.42 -24.54
N ASP A 115 -9.87 -23.66 -23.28
CA ASP A 115 -10.57 -24.58 -22.38
C ASP A 115 -11.91 -24.01 -21.87
N PHE A 116 -12.05 -22.68 -21.85
CA PHE A 116 -13.29 -22.00 -21.46
C PHE A 116 -14.43 -22.16 -22.49
N GLY A 117 -14.15 -22.65 -23.70
CA GLY A 117 -15.12 -22.79 -24.78
C GLY A 117 -15.73 -24.18 -24.96
N ARG A 118 -15.36 -25.18 -24.13
CA ARG A 118 -15.78 -26.59 -24.32
C ARG A 118 -16.79 -27.12 -23.31
N ALA A 119 -17.28 -26.30 -22.39
CA ALA A 119 -18.42 -26.68 -21.55
C ALA A 119 -19.73 -26.32 -22.26
N GLY A 120 -20.17 -27.23 -23.14
CA GLY A 120 -21.56 -27.30 -23.60
C GLY A 120 -22.42 -28.06 -22.60
#